data_AF-A0A963A6F0-F1
#
_entry.id   AF-A0A963A6F0-F1
#
_cell.length_a   1.000
_cell.length_b   1.000
_cell.length_c   1.000
_cell.angle_alpha   90.00
_cell.angle_beta   90.00
_cell.angle_gamma   90.00
#
_symmetry.space_group_name_H-M   'P 1'
#
loop_
_entity.id
_entity.type
_entity.pdbx_description
1 polymer ?
#
loop_
_entity_poly.entity_id
_entity_poly.type
_entity_poly.pdbx_seq_one_letter_code
_entity_poly.pdbx_strand_id
1 'polypeptide(L)' 'MTVRYVESSRLPTQWGDFVMHGFEDPETNKEHIVLTMGDIGSGEPVLARVHSECLTGDALFSLRCDCGNQLQAALRAISK' A
#
# COMPACT_ATOMS: atom_id res chain seq x y z
N MET A 1 15.87 -11.89 3.74
CA MET A 1 15.29 -10.59 3.35
C MET A 1 14.71 -9.93 4.59
N THR A 2 15.48 -9.05 5.19
CA THR A 2 15.07 -8.25 6.35
C THR A 2 14.85 -6.83 5.87
N VAL A 3 13.60 -6.45 5.66
CA VAL A 3 13.24 -5.03 5.52
C VAL A 3 13.27 -4.36 6.89
N ARG A 4 13.72 -3.11 6.96
CA ARG A 4 13.78 -2.30 8.17
C ARG A 4 12.62 -1.32 8.17
N TYR A 5 11.83 -1.31 9.25
CA TYR A 5 10.84 -0.25 9.48
C TYR A 5 11.55 1.10 9.69
N VAL A 6 11.05 2.15 9.04
CA VAL A 6 11.62 3.50 9.11
C VAL A 6 10.72 4.41 9.94
N GLU A 7 9.51 4.70 9.45
CA GLU A 7 8.60 5.66 10.09
C GLU A 7 7.16 5.46 9.61
N SER A 8 6.20 6.06 10.32
CA SER A 8 4.78 6.09 9.92
C SER A 8 4.23 7.50 9.84
N SER A 9 3.28 7.71 8.94
CA SER A 9 2.54 8.98 8.83
C SER A 9 1.09 8.75 8.41
N ARG A 10 0.23 9.73 8.70
CA ARG A 10 -1.16 9.72 8.22
C ARG A 10 -1.21 10.03 6.73
N LEU A 11 -1.97 9.24 5.99
CA LEU A 11 -2.24 9.43 4.57
C LEU A 11 -3.75 9.58 4.36
N PRO A 12 -4.29 10.81 4.40
CA PRO A 12 -5.68 11.05 4.03
C PRO A 12 -5.85 10.81 2.52
N THR A 13 -6.80 9.96 2.15
CA THR A 13 -7.11 9.63 0.75
C THR A 13 -8.59 9.87 0.45
N GLN A 14 -8.97 9.81 -0.82
CA GLN A 14 -10.38 9.84 -1.23
C GLN A 14 -11.22 8.65 -0.72
N TRP A 15 -10.57 7.59 -0.22
CA TRP A 15 -11.23 6.39 0.30
C TRP A 15 -11.36 6.36 1.81
N GLY A 16 -10.52 7.13 2.51
CA GLY A 16 -10.45 7.18 3.96
C GLY A 16 -9.06 7.55 4.47
N ASP A 17 -8.93 7.59 5.79
CA ASP A 17 -7.67 7.87 6.48
C ASP A 17 -6.85 6.58 6.66
N PHE A 18 -5.78 6.44 5.88
CA PHE A 18 -4.82 5.35 6.06
C PHE A 18 -3.66 5.80 6.95
N VAL A 19 -2.98 4.83 7.55
CA VAL A 19 -1.62 5.02 8.05
C VAL A 19 -0.66 4.41 7.04
N MET A 20 0.32 5.19 6.61
CA MET A 20 1.39 4.75 5.72
C MET A 20 2.63 4.46 6.55
N HIS A 21 3.17 3.26 6.40
CA HIS A 21 4.38 2.78 7.07
C HIS A 21 5.49 2.60 6.02
N GLY A 22 6.63 3.26 6.22
CA GLY A 22 7.80 3.13 5.37
C GLY A 22 8.73 2.02 5.82
N PHE A 23 9.23 1.24 4.86
CA PHE A 23 10.23 0.20 5.05
C PHE A 23 11.36 0.37 4.05
N GLU A 24 12.57 0.02 4.45
CA GLU A 24 13.77 0.06 3.61
C GLU A 24 14.38 -1.34 3.52
N ASP A 25 14.71 -1.77 2.31
CA ASP A 25 15.51 -2.96 2.07
C ASP A 25 17.00 -2.56 1.99
N PRO A 26 17.82 -2.89 3.01
CA PRO A 26 19.23 -2.49 3.06
C PRO A 26 20.10 -3.21 2.02
N GLU A 27 19.63 -4.30 1.42
CA GLU A 27 20.38 -5.02 0.39
C GLU A 27 20.21 -4.36 -0.98
N THR A 28 19.04 -3.78 -1.24
CA THR A 28 18.70 -3.20 -2.55
C THR A 28 18.57 -1.69 -2.56
N ASN A 29 18.64 -1.03 -1.39
CA ASN A 29 18.32 0.38 -1.18
C ASN A 29 16.93 0.76 -1.72
N LYS A 30 15.98 -0.19 -1.72
CA LYS A 30 14.60 0.08 -2.13
C LYS A 30 13.74 0.43 -0.93
N GLU A 31 12.83 1.34 -1.16
CA GLU A 31 11.79 1.69 -0.21
C GLU A 31 10.50 0.95 -0.57
N HIS A 32 9.78 0.52 0.46
CA HIS A 32 8.49 -0.13 0.36
C HIS A 32 7.52 0.55 1.32
N ILE A 33 6.23 0.58 0.96
CA ILE A 33 5.19 1.13 1.82
C ILE A 33 4.15 0.08 2.16
N VAL A 34 3.60 0.19 3.35
CA VAL A 34 2.41 -0.56 3.78
C VAL A 34 1.34 0.45 4.17
N LEU A 35 0.12 0.27 3.66
CA LEU A 35 -1.03 1.07 4.02
C LEU A 35 -1.95 0.24 4.91
N THR A 36 -2.27 0.77 6.09
CA THR A 36 -3.17 0.13 7.06
C THR A 36 -4.38 1.02 7.34
N MET A 37 -5.49 0.40 7.71
CA MET A 37 -6.71 1.10 8.15
C MET A 37 -7.37 0.30 9.26
N GLY A 38 -7.84 0.99 10.30
CA GLY A 38 -8.44 0.38 11.48
C GLY A 38 -7.43 -0.30 12.41
N ASP A 39 -7.94 -1.13 13.32
CA ASP A 39 -7.13 -1.95 14.22
C ASP A 39 -6.87 -3.33 13.61
N ILE A 40 -5.61 -3.58 13.23
CA ILE A 40 -5.14 -4.84 12.64
C ILE A 40 -4.43 -5.75 13.66
N GLY A 41 -4.37 -5.34 14.94
CA GLY A 41 -3.67 -6.04 16.02
C GLY A 41 -4.54 -7.03 16.80
N SER A 42 -5.81 -7.20 16.41
CA SER A 42 -6.80 -8.02 17.14
C SER A 42 -6.56 -9.54 17.05
N GLY A 43 -5.71 -9.99 16.13
CA GLY A 43 -5.44 -11.41 15.89
C GLY A 43 -6.44 -12.10 14.94
N GLU A 44 -7.47 -11.38 14.50
CA GLU A 44 -8.39 -11.85 13.46
C GLU A 44 -7.74 -11.81 12.06
N PRO A 45 -8.22 -12.63 11.10
CA PRO A 45 -7.74 -12.55 9.72
C PRO A 45 -7.92 -11.15 9.13
N VAL A 46 -6.83 -10.58 8.62
CA VAL A 46 -6.80 -9.23 8.04
C VAL A 46 -6.94 -9.30 6.52
N LEU A 47 -7.86 -8.51 5.96
CA LEU A 47 -7.95 -8.30 4.51
C LEU A 47 -6.67 -7.59 4.04
N ALA A 48 -5.90 -8.25 3.18
CA ALA A 48 -4.63 -7.73 2.69
C ALA A 48 -4.54 -7.81 1.16
N ARG A 49 -3.79 -6.87 0.57
CA ARG A 49 -3.39 -6.87 -0.84
C ARG A 49 -1.90 -6.61 -0.93
N VAL A 50 -1.19 -7.45 -1.68
CA VAL A 50 0.17 -7.19 -2.14
C VAL A 50 0.07 -6.62 -3.56
N HIS A 51 0.65 -5.44 -3.77
CA HIS A 51 0.65 -4.75 -5.06
C HIS A 51 2.09 -4.45 -5.47
N SER A 52 2.51 -4.97 -6.62
CA SER A 52 3.79 -4.59 -7.22
C SER A 52 3.63 -3.26 -7.94
N GLU A 53 4.51 -2.31 -7.63
CA GLU A 53 4.49 -0.98 -8.24
C GLU A 53 4.46 -1.04 -9.77
N CYS A 54 3.56 -0.27 -10.37
CA CYS A 54 3.52 -0.03 -11.80
C CYS A 54 3.36 1.46 -12.07
N LEU A 55 4.47 2.19 -12.22
CA LEU A 55 4.45 3.65 -12.45
C LEU A 55 3.46 4.06 -13.56
N THR A 56 3.46 3.35 -14.68
CA THR A 56 2.62 3.69 -15.82
C THR A 56 1.13 3.48 -15.56
N GLY A 57 0.75 2.42 -14.85
CA GLY A 57 -0.64 2.14 -14.50
C GLY A 57 -1.14 2.94 -13.30
N ASP A 58 -0.32 3.01 -12.25
CA ASP A 58 -0.70 3.55 -10.94
C ASP A 58 -0.71 5.08 -10.93
N ALA A 59 0.17 5.73 -11.70
CA ALA A 59 0.34 7.20 -11.69
C ALA A 59 0.17 7.87 -13.06
N LEU A 60 0.49 7.19 -14.17
CA LEU A 60 0.47 7.78 -15.52
C LEU A 60 -0.74 7.35 -16.38
N PHE A 61 -1.76 6.75 -15.76
CA PHE A 61 -3.05 6.42 -16.38
C PHE A 61 -2.94 5.57 -17.66
N SER A 62 -1.94 4.67 -17.72
CA SER A 62 -1.77 3.79 -18.86
C SER A 62 -2.97 2.88 -19.06
N LEU A 63 -3.45 2.79 -20.31
CA LEU A 63 -4.50 1.86 -20.72
C LEU A 63 -3.96 0.49 -21.18
N ARG A 64 -2.63 0.27 -21.10
CA ARG A 64 -2.00 -1.00 -21.51
C ARG A 64 -2.01 -2.08 -20.42
N CYS A 65 -2.24 -1.69 -19.18
CA CYS A 65 -2.39 -2.59 -18.04
C CYS A 65 -3.52 -2.07 -17.15
N ASP A 66 -3.95 -2.89 -16.20
CA ASP A 66 -5.00 -2.58 -15.25
C ASP A 66 -4.47 -2.32 -13.83
N CYS A 67 -3.15 -2.20 -13.64
CA CYS A 67 -2.52 -2.03 -12.32
C CYS A 67 -3.14 -0.88 -11.51
N GLY A 68 -3.36 0.29 -12.12
CA GLY A 68 -4.01 1.40 -11.45
C GLY A 68 -5.44 1.09 -11.01
N ASN A 69 -6.22 0.39 -11.85
CA ASN A 69 -7.57 -0.05 -11.49
C ASN A 69 -7.55 -1.07 -10.34
N GLN A 70 -6.60 -2.01 -10.36
CA GLN A 70 -6.40 -2.99 -9.30
C GLN A 70 -6.03 -2.32 -7.97
N LEU A 71 -5.11 -1.35 -7.99
CA LEU A 71 -4.72 -0.58 -6.80
C LEU A 71 -5.91 0.17 -6.21
N GLN A 72 -6.66 0.90 -7.05
CA GLN A 72 -7.86 1.61 -6.59
C GLN A 72 -8.93 0.68 -6.05
N ALA A 73 -9.15 -0.48 -6.68
CA ALA A 73 -10.13 -1.47 -6.22
C ALA A 73 -9.75 -2.04 -4.86
N ALA A 74 -8.46 -2.33 -4.63
CA ALA A 74 -7.96 -2.81 -3.35
C ALA A 74 -8.13 -1.76 -2.24
N LEU A 75 -7.76 -0.50 -2.50
CA LEU A 75 -7.91 0.58 -1.51
C LEU A 75 -9.38 0.81 -1.15
N ARG A 76 -10.29 0.77 -2.13
CA ARG A 76 -11.75 0.82 -1.90
C ARG A 76 -12.27 -0.38 -1.10
N ALA A 77 -11.69 -1.57 -1.27
CA ALA A 77 -12.13 -2.76 -0.56
C ALA A 77 -11.66 -2.72 0.91
N ILE A 78 -10.45 -2.23 1.14
CA ILE A 78 -9.87 -2.08 2.49
C ILE A 78 -10.55 -0.94 3.26
N SER A 79 -11.00 0.11 2.56
CA SER A 79 -11.63 1.28 3.20
C SER A 79 -13.12 1.15 3.52
N LYS A 80 -13.72 -0.01 3.22
CA LYS A 80 -15.13 -0.31 3.51
C LYS A 80 -15.24 -0.99 4.85
#